data_AF-A0A499UE97-F1
#
_entry.id   AF-A0A499UE97-F1
#
_cell.length_a   1.000
_cell.length_b   1.000
_cell.length_c   1.000
_cell.angle_alpha   90.00
_cell.angle_beta   90.00
_cell.angle_gamma   90.00
#
_symmetry.space_group_name_H-M   'P 1'
#
loop_
_entity.id
_entity.type
_entity.pdbx_description
1 polymer ?
#
loop_
_entity_poly.entity_id
_entity_poly.type
_entity_poly.pdbx_seq_one_letter_code
_entity_poly.pdbx_strand_id
1 'polypeptide(L)'
;MADVGADKADSFDFVFYLTAGQDESSTWQEFGQMKFPSAAGIPADWGPPATAGDNSARTRYVPWTSWQSAARIWPNAADGSSVQAESSGMAVYAHELSHILGIGDNYNNPYGTPLSRSYTGIWSMLSRGSFNGPGGPHTRWQIPATAGGSMGSQHVLRDKLKLGIVDEKNVLRLDRDALKSSGLVVARVTARSAPPGEKGLSGVNIALGRDLSPSCDKSTDPLCDGGGYDNYTVEIVDRMGMDSFTPDHGVLLTKTKNKDRAPFAWVVDAHPEDIDLVDFRRPDGTTQKITMGDYRQLSDALFHAGADSGSQYEYIDRANRLHFYVLDLKRDRSGVLSYTIAVKSLDGAGPQRRGLALHRGEAKGTPPAPGPCAPIASTTPDALRATGPNRRPLRWTRMSTGCRRGPSDGAGPPGCPTVSPPQRPVDRWMSRWPWPRRRAPHGRGRSCSPPAPKAIRTAPPRPCAGCRAAGRAMGDR
;
A
#
# COMPACT_ATOMS: atom_id res chain seq x y z
N MET A 1 -3.64 32.51 0.88
CA MET A 1 -4.31 33.60 0.15
C MET A 1 -4.93 34.64 1.08
N ALA A 2 -5.99 34.32 1.84
CA ALA A 2 -6.67 35.33 2.68
C ALA A 2 -5.79 35.90 3.82
N ASP A 3 -4.95 35.07 4.45
CA ASP A 3 -4.14 35.51 5.61
C ASP A 3 -2.76 36.10 5.23
N VAL A 4 -2.13 35.57 4.17
CA VAL A 4 -0.74 35.91 3.79
C VAL A 4 -0.62 36.62 2.42
N GLY A 5 -1.70 36.71 1.64
CA GLY A 5 -1.67 37.24 0.27
C GLY A 5 -1.21 36.24 -0.80
N ALA A 6 -1.41 36.58 -2.07
CA ALA A 6 -0.96 35.79 -3.22
C ALA A 6 0.56 35.86 -3.38
N ASP A 7 1.13 37.06 -3.37
CA ASP A 7 2.58 37.29 -3.53
C ASP A 7 3.43 36.46 -2.56
N LYS A 8 2.94 36.25 -1.34
CA LYS A 8 3.65 35.42 -0.35
C LYS A 8 3.50 33.93 -0.63
N ALA A 9 2.31 33.48 -1.06
CA ALA A 9 2.09 32.10 -1.45
C ALA A 9 2.98 31.72 -2.65
N ASP A 10 3.12 32.63 -3.62
CA ASP A 10 3.94 32.48 -4.81
C ASP A 10 5.46 32.44 -4.50
N SER A 11 5.86 32.74 -3.26
CA SER A 11 7.25 32.60 -2.81
C SER A 11 7.64 31.19 -2.37
N PHE A 12 6.71 30.25 -2.36
CA PHE A 12 6.95 28.84 -2.00
C PHE A 12 6.82 27.96 -3.23
N ASP A 13 7.68 26.93 -3.33
CA ASP A 13 7.59 25.91 -4.39
C ASP A 13 6.30 25.09 -4.29
N PHE A 14 5.70 25.04 -3.08
CA PHE A 14 4.45 24.37 -2.84
C PHE A 14 3.71 24.88 -1.61
N VAL A 15 2.38 24.91 -1.69
CA VAL A 15 1.51 25.35 -0.60
C VAL A 15 0.51 24.28 -0.21
N PHE A 16 0.50 23.90 1.08
CA PHE A 16 -0.59 23.13 1.67
C PHE A 16 -1.66 24.06 2.22
N TYR A 17 -2.88 23.92 1.72
CA TYR A 17 -4.07 24.54 2.29
C TYR A 17 -4.76 23.55 3.22
N LEU A 18 -4.89 23.91 4.50
CA LEU A 18 -5.56 23.10 5.50
C LEU A 18 -7.00 23.59 5.72
N THR A 19 -7.98 22.71 5.55
CA THR A 19 -9.37 22.96 5.92
C THR A 19 -9.69 22.35 7.28
N ALA A 20 -10.50 23.06 8.07
CA ALA A 20 -10.97 22.56 9.36
C ALA A 20 -11.91 21.34 9.21
N GLY A 21 -11.82 20.41 10.14
CA GLY A 21 -12.70 19.23 10.18
C GLY A 21 -12.27 18.09 9.25
N GLN A 22 -13.24 17.23 8.91
CA GLN A 22 -12.99 16.04 8.09
C GLN A 22 -13.08 16.31 6.58
N ASP A 23 -12.37 15.49 5.81
CA ASP A 23 -12.51 15.39 4.35
C ASP A 23 -13.50 14.31 3.91
N GLU A 24 -14.16 14.50 2.76
CA GLU A 24 -15.16 13.57 2.22
C GLU A 24 -14.57 12.17 1.96
N SER A 25 -13.33 12.10 1.48
CA SER A 25 -12.66 10.82 1.18
C SER A 25 -12.52 9.94 2.42
N SER A 26 -12.40 10.53 3.60
CA SER A 26 -12.23 9.83 4.87
C SER A 26 -13.53 9.48 5.58
N THR A 27 -14.66 10.10 5.17
CA THR A 27 -15.95 10.03 5.89
C THR A 27 -17.09 9.39 5.10
N TRP A 28 -17.00 9.31 3.77
CA TRP A 28 -18.14 8.93 2.94
C TRP A 28 -18.72 7.56 3.27
N GLN A 29 -17.88 6.61 3.73
CA GLN A 29 -18.31 5.25 3.99
C GLN A 29 -18.83 5.10 5.42
N GLU A 30 -18.08 5.64 6.38
CA GLU A 30 -18.29 5.57 7.82
C GLU A 30 -19.56 6.29 8.23
N PHE A 31 -19.79 7.46 7.63
CA PHE A 31 -20.99 8.28 7.85
C PHE A 31 -22.02 8.13 6.73
N GLY A 32 -21.87 7.10 5.91
CA GLY A 32 -22.83 6.70 4.89
C GLY A 32 -23.29 5.27 5.15
N GLN A 33 -22.86 4.35 4.30
CA GLN A 33 -23.34 2.96 4.25
C GLN A 33 -23.02 2.13 5.49
N MET A 34 -22.00 2.51 6.28
CA MET A 34 -21.70 1.85 7.56
C MET A 34 -22.67 2.26 8.67
N LYS A 35 -23.16 3.50 8.64
CA LYS A 35 -24.01 4.08 9.69
C LYS A 35 -25.50 3.98 9.39
N PHE A 36 -25.88 4.13 8.12
CA PHE A 36 -27.28 4.18 7.71
C PHE A 36 -27.64 3.04 6.75
N PRO A 37 -28.83 2.43 6.89
CA PRO A 37 -29.23 1.29 6.06
C PRO A 37 -29.49 1.69 4.60
N SER A 38 -29.89 2.94 4.36
CA SER A 38 -30.17 3.48 3.02
C SER A 38 -30.11 5.01 3.03
N ALA A 39 -30.10 5.63 1.84
CA ALA A 39 -30.18 7.07 1.65
C ALA A 39 -31.45 7.69 2.31
N ALA A 40 -32.59 7.02 2.18
CA ALA A 40 -33.85 7.44 2.80
C ALA A 40 -33.85 7.27 4.34
N GLY A 41 -32.99 6.38 4.86
CA GLY A 41 -32.85 6.14 6.30
C GLY A 41 -31.96 7.15 7.03
N ILE A 42 -31.46 8.19 6.34
CA ILE A 42 -30.59 9.20 6.94
C ILE A 42 -31.46 10.23 7.69
N PRO A 43 -31.27 10.41 9.01
CA PRO A 43 -32.05 11.37 9.80
C PRO A 43 -31.79 12.83 9.37
N ALA A 44 -32.76 13.70 9.64
CA ALA A 44 -32.65 15.14 9.35
C ALA A 44 -31.43 15.81 10.01
N ASP A 45 -31.02 15.33 11.19
CA ASP A 45 -29.81 15.81 11.87
C ASP A 45 -28.53 15.62 11.04
N TRP A 46 -28.52 14.68 10.08
CA TRP A 46 -27.43 14.42 9.14
C TRP A 46 -27.63 15.06 7.76
N GLY A 47 -28.71 15.84 7.61
CA GLY A 47 -29.07 16.59 6.42
C GLY A 47 -28.52 18.02 6.37
N PRO A 48 -28.86 18.77 5.31
CA PRO A 48 -28.47 20.16 5.16
C PRO A 48 -29.08 21.04 6.27
N PRO A 49 -28.43 22.17 6.63
CA PRO A 49 -29.00 23.15 7.56
C PRO A 49 -30.21 23.91 6.98
N ALA A 50 -30.48 23.77 5.68
CA ALA A 50 -31.64 24.34 5.02
C ALA A 50 -32.87 23.43 5.21
N THR A 51 -34.06 24.01 5.25
CA THR A 51 -35.34 23.27 5.39
C THR A 51 -35.73 22.48 4.13
N ALA A 52 -34.91 22.50 3.08
CA ALA A 52 -35.12 21.80 1.83
C ALA A 52 -33.82 21.12 1.39
N GLY A 53 -33.94 19.95 0.78
CA GLY A 53 -32.84 19.12 0.30
C GLY A 53 -32.85 17.72 0.90
N ASP A 54 -32.20 16.78 0.21
CA ASP A 54 -32.11 15.41 0.68
C ASP A 54 -31.06 15.29 1.80
N ASN A 55 -31.32 14.42 2.76
CA ASN A 55 -30.34 14.09 3.81
C ASN A 55 -29.15 13.27 3.29
N SER A 56 -29.18 12.91 2.00
CA SER A 56 -28.15 12.16 1.31
C SER A 56 -27.65 12.90 0.07
N ALA A 57 -26.41 12.67 -0.33
CA ALA A 57 -25.87 13.15 -1.59
C ALA A 57 -24.88 12.16 -2.20
N ARG A 58 -24.70 12.23 -3.53
CA ARG A 58 -23.72 11.41 -4.27
C ARG A 58 -22.29 11.84 -3.97
N THR A 59 -21.36 10.91 -4.06
CA THR A 59 -19.91 11.17 -3.95
C THR A 59 -19.20 10.80 -5.25
N ARG A 60 -17.87 10.96 -5.27
CA ARG A 60 -17.03 10.44 -6.35
C ARG A 60 -17.07 8.91 -6.48
N TYR A 61 -17.35 8.21 -5.38
CA TYR A 61 -17.24 6.75 -5.30
C TYR A 61 -18.58 6.04 -5.35
N VAL A 62 -19.61 6.62 -4.74
CA VAL A 62 -20.88 5.92 -4.51
C VAL A 62 -22.07 6.82 -4.80
N PRO A 63 -23.22 6.22 -5.18
CA PRO A 63 -24.42 6.98 -5.50
C PRO A 63 -24.98 7.76 -4.30
N TRP A 64 -24.62 7.41 -3.06
CA TRP A 64 -25.07 8.14 -1.87
C TRP A 64 -24.14 7.96 -0.66
N THR A 65 -24.08 9.02 0.15
CA THR A 65 -23.66 9.06 1.57
C THR A 65 -24.52 10.11 2.30
N SER A 66 -24.32 10.34 3.60
CA SER A 66 -25.01 11.45 4.30
C SER A 66 -24.58 12.81 3.77
N TRP A 67 -25.51 13.78 3.77
CA TRP A 67 -25.22 15.14 3.36
C TRP A 67 -24.05 15.73 4.15
N GLN A 68 -23.98 15.49 5.47
CA GLN A 68 -22.86 15.97 6.29
C GLN A 68 -21.48 15.45 5.86
N SER A 69 -21.41 14.28 5.24
CA SER A 69 -20.18 13.71 4.70
C SER A 69 -19.87 14.26 3.31
N ALA A 70 -20.87 14.29 2.42
CA ALA A 70 -20.74 14.82 1.06
C ALA A 70 -20.53 16.34 0.99
N ALA A 71 -20.91 17.09 2.03
CA ALA A 71 -20.70 18.53 2.12
C ALA A 71 -19.27 18.89 2.57
N ARG A 72 -18.43 17.90 2.89
CA ARG A 72 -17.01 18.10 3.24
C ARG A 72 -16.19 18.32 1.98
N ILE A 73 -15.01 18.91 2.15
CA ILE A 73 -14.11 19.09 1.03
C ILE A 73 -13.59 17.75 0.54
N TRP A 74 -13.50 17.60 -0.78
CA TRP A 74 -12.74 16.54 -1.40
C TRP A 74 -11.27 16.96 -1.46
N PRO A 75 -10.32 16.24 -0.83
CA PRO A 75 -8.91 16.59 -0.90
C PRO A 75 -8.42 16.52 -2.35
N ASN A 76 -7.63 17.52 -2.75
CA ASN A 76 -7.16 17.61 -4.12
C ASN A 76 -5.78 18.27 -4.21
N ALA A 77 -5.03 17.82 -5.20
CA ALA A 77 -3.76 18.40 -5.62
C ALA A 77 -3.94 19.20 -6.92
N ALA A 78 -3.14 20.22 -7.10
CA ALA A 78 -2.89 20.88 -8.37
C ALA A 78 -1.42 21.29 -8.44
N ASP A 79 -0.92 21.66 -9.62
CA ASP A 79 0.45 22.12 -9.77
C ASP A 79 0.74 23.28 -8.77
N GLY A 80 1.71 23.06 -7.87
CA GLY A 80 2.12 24.03 -6.86
C GLY A 80 1.29 24.09 -5.58
N SER A 81 0.21 23.32 -5.43
CA SER A 81 -0.54 23.29 -4.15
C SER A 81 -1.36 22.03 -3.88
N SER A 82 -1.68 21.80 -2.62
CA SER A 82 -2.57 20.72 -2.20
C SER A 82 -3.50 21.16 -1.09
N VAL A 83 -4.78 20.78 -1.21
CA VAL A 83 -5.82 21.10 -0.23
C VAL A 83 -6.16 19.84 0.55
N GLN A 84 -5.94 19.88 1.85
CA GLN A 84 -6.08 18.76 2.78
C GLN A 84 -6.91 19.18 4.00
N ALA A 85 -7.39 18.22 4.79
CA ALA A 85 -8.20 18.48 5.97
C ALA A 85 -7.45 18.13 7.28
N GLU A 86 -7.99 18.56 8.42
CA GLU A 86 -7.45 18.19 9.75
C GLU A 86 -7.52 16.67 10.00
N SER A 87 -8.41 15.95 9.31
CA SER A 87 -8.45 14.48 9.29
C SER A 87 -7.42 13.83 8.38
N SER A 88 -6.81 14.59 7.45
CA SER A 88 -5.81 14.03 6.55
C SER A 88 -4.55 13.70 7.34
N GLY A 89 -4.12 12.44 7.31
CA GLY A 89 -2.94 11.98 8.03
C GLY A 89 -1.62 12.34 7.31
N MET A 90 -0.51 12.27 8.04
CA MET A 90 0.83 12.62 7.54
C MET A 90 1.19 11.93 6.21
N ALA A 91 0.71 10.70 6.00
CA ALA A 91 0.97 9.94 4.79
C ALA A 91 0.35 10.58 3.54
N VAL A 92 -0.78 11.28 3.68
CA VAL A 92 -1.39 12.03 2.59
C VAL A 92 -0.48 13.20 2.22
N TYR A 93 0.02 13.97 3.19
CA TYR A 93 0.99 15.04 2.91
C TYR A 93 2.26 14.52 2.23
N ALA A 94 2.75 13.32 2.59
CA ALA A 94 3.90 12.71 1.92
C ALA A 94 3.61 12.28 0.47
N HIS A 95 2.40 11.77 0.21
CA HIS A 95 1.91 11.47 -1.15
C HIS A 95 1.90 12.74 -2.00
N GLU A 96 1.27 13.80 -1.50
CA GLU A 96 1.14 15.09 -2.17
C GLU A 96 2.50 15.76 -2.41
N LEU A 97 3.40 15.69 -1.42
CA LEU A 97 4.77 16.19 -1.53
C LEU A 97 5.53 15.47 -2.65
N SER A 98 5.23 14.19 -2.90
CA SER A 98 5.89 13.44 -3.97
C SER A 98 5.58 14.05 -5.34
N HIS A 99 4.37 14.57 -5.56
CA HIS A 99 4.01 15.19 -6.85
C HIS A 99 4.88 16.40 -7.20
N ILE A 100 5.27 17.19 -6.20
CA ILE A 100 6.21 18.32 -6.37
C ILE A 100 7.57 17.84 -6.86
N LEU A 101 7.98 16.67 -6.40
CA LEU A 101 9.22 16.03 -6.82
C LEU A 101 9.12 15.40 -8.22
N GLY A 102 8.00 15.59 -8.93
CA GLY A 102 7.87 15.31 -10.36
C GLY A 102 7.35 13.91 -10.68
N ILE A 103 6.54 13.30 -9.81
CA ILE A 103 5.92 11.99 -10.05
C ILE A 103 4.39 12.06 -10.02
N GLY A 104 3.71 11.36 -10.93
CA GLY A 104 2.26 11.30 -11.01
C GLY A 104 1.60 10.27 -10.08
N ASP A 105 0.27 10.24 -10.11
CA ASP A 105 -0.56 9.27 -9.41
C ASP A 105 -0.58 7.89 -10.08
N ASN A 106 -0.66 6.83 -9.26
CA ASN A 106 -0.73 5.45 -9.72
C ASN A 106 -1.76 4.60 -8.95
N TYR A 107 -3.00 5.07 -8.93
CA TYR A 107 -4.15 4.33 -8.40
C TYR A 107 -5.36 4.36 -9.35
N ASN A 108 -6.30 3.48 -9.07
CA ASN A 108 -7.60 3.34 -9.73
C ASN A 108 -8.75 3.88 -8.85
N ASN A 109 -9.96 3.97 -9.40
CA ASN A 109 -11.18 4.08 -8.60
C ASN A 109 -11.65 2.67 -8.18
N PRO A 110 -11.73 2.34 -6.86
CA PRO A 110 -12.08 1.00 -6.38
C PRO A 110 -13.53 0.61 -6.68
N TYR A 111 -14.39 1.58 -6.99
CA TYR A 111 -15.79 1.37 -7.35
C TYR A 111 -16.09 1.81 -8.79
N GLY A 112 -15.05 1.95 -9.62
CA GLY A 112 -15.19 2.35 -11.02
C GLY A 112 -16.02 1.36 -11.84
N THR A 113 -16.69 1.87 -12.88
CA THR A 113 -17.36 1.07 -13.91
C THR A 113 -16.78 1.50 -15.27
N PRO A 114 -16.03 0.64 -15.98
CA PRO A 114 -15.68 -0.75 -15.66
C PRO A 114 -14.78 -0.87 -14.41
N LEU A 115 -14.87 -2.01 -13.73
CA LEU A 115 -14.06 -2.32 -12.56
C LEU A 115 -12.61 -2.59 -13.01
N SER A 116 -11.65 -1.99 -12.32
CA SER A 116 -10.22 -2.24 -12.53
C SER A 116 -9.59 -2.53 -11.19
N ARG A 117 -8.77 -3.57 -11.11
CA ARG A 117 -8.03 -3.94 -9.90
C ARG A 117 -7.01 -2.86 -9.55
N SER A 118 -6.73 -2.68 -8.25
CA SER A 118 -5.78 -1.66 -7.80
C SER A 118 -4.36 -1.86 -8.31
N TYR A 119 -3.71 -0.81 -8.83
CA TYR A 119 -2.43 -0.95 -9.54
C TYR A 119 -1.29 -1.42 -8.62
N THR A 120 -0.92 -0.59 -7.65
CA THR A 120 0.06 -0.91 -6.60
C THR A 120 -0.57 -0.93 -5.21
N GLY A 121 -1.83 -0.48 -5.09
CA GLY A 121 -2.63 -0.55 -3.87
C GLY A 121 -1.91 -0.09 -2.62
N ILE A 122 -1.87 -0.97 -1.62
CA ILE A 122 -1.32 -0.74 -0.28
C ILE A 122 0.22 -0.59 -0.25
N TRP A 123 0.89 -0.99 -1.34
CA TRP A 123 2.34 -1.18 -1.40
C TRP A 123 3.12 0.04 -1.89
N SER A 124 2.46 1.07 -2.42
CA SER A 124 3.10 2.30 -2.90
C SER A 124 2.51 3.57 -2.29
N MET A 125 3.39 4.50 -1.93
CA MET A 125 3.04 5.87 -1.56
C MET A 125 2.22 6.58 -2.63
N LEU A 126 2.47 6.36 -3.94
CA LEU A 126 1.73 6.99 -5.06
C LEU A 126 0.40 6.28 -5.39
N SER A 127 -0.06 5.44 -4.47
CA SER A 127 -1.34 4.78 -4.50
C SER A 127 -2.00 4.91 -3.12
N ARG A 128 -2.84 3.96 -2.72
CA ARG A 128 -3.46 3.90 -1.39
C ARG A 128 -2.55 3.36 -0.31
N GLY A 129 -1.25 3.21 -0.56
CA GLY A 129 -0.26 3.06 0.50
C GLY A 129 -0.23 4.25 1.44
N SER A 130 -0.66 5.44 0.98
CA SER A 130 -0.90 6.63 1.80
C SER A 130 -2.07 6.48 2.78
N PHE A 131 -2.88 5.42 2.69
CA PHE A 131 -4.00 5.17 3.60
C PHE A 131 -3.61 4.27 4.78
N ASN A 132 -2.37 3.77 4.81
CA ASN A 132 -1.88 2.90 5.87
C ASN A 132 -1.84 3.60 7.24
N GLY A 133 -1.98 2.78 8.29
CA GLY A 133 -2.01 3.23 9.68
C GLY A 133 -2.91 2.36 10.54
N PRO A 134 -2.95 2.59 11.87
CA PRO A 134 -3.81 1.83 12.78
C PRO A 134 -5.28 1.86 12.36
N GLY A 135 -5.91 0.69 12.20
CA GLY A 135 -7.32 0.57 11.80
C GLY A 135 -7.60 0.75 10.30
N GLY A 136 -6.59 1.06 9.49
CA GLY A 136 -6.70 1.10 8.04
C GLY A 136 -7.66 2.19 7.53
N PRO A 137 -8.40 1.97 6.43
CA PRO A 137 -9.14 3.03 5.76
C PRO A 137 -10.28 3.59 6.62
N HIS A 138 -10.90 2.76 7.49
CA HIS A 138 -12.08 3.12 8.29
C HIS A 138 -11.80 3.97 9.52
N THR A 139 -10.55 4.36 9.74
CA THR A 139 -10.16 5.24 10.85
C THR A 139 -9.53 6.54 10.37
N ARG A 140 -9.56 6.82 9.06
CA ARG A 140 -8.99 8.04 8.47
C ARG A 140 -9.70 9.33 8.89
N TRP A 141 -10.98 9.28 9.25
CA TRP A 141 -11.77 10.46 9.60
C TRP A 141 -11.45 11.09 10.97
N GLN A 142 -10.59 10.45 11.77
CA GLN A 142 -10.30 10.91 13.12
C GLN A 142 -9.49 12.21 13.12
N ILE A 143 -9.76 13.07 14.11
CA ILE A 143 -9.03 14.32 14.34
C ILE A 143 -8.58 14.34 15.81
N PRO A 144 -7.26 14.43 16.10
CA PRO A 144 -6.16 14.44 15.14
C PRO A 144 -6.03 13.11 14.36
N ALA A 145 -5.42 13.16 13.18
CA ALA A 145 -5.26 12.02 12.26
C ALA A 145 -4.18 11.01 12.72
N THR A 146 -4.44 10.32 13.83
CA THR A 146 -3.49 9.38 14.47
C THR A 146 -3.67 7.91 14.07
N ALA A 147 -4.59 7.63 13.15
CA ALA A 147 -5.02 6.28 12.79
C ALA A 147 -4.76 6.01 11.30
N GLY A 148 -5.76 5.60 10.51
CA GLY A 148 -5.62 5.44 9.07
C GLY A 148 -5.04 6.69 8.40
N GLY A 149 -4.06 6.51 7.52
CA GLY A 149 -3.32 7.59 6.87
C GLY A 149 -2.25 8.27 7.74
N SER A 150 -2.06 7.85 8.99
CA SER A 150 -1.00 8.42 9.85
C SER A 150 0.41 8.01 9.42
N MET A 151 0.58 6.85 8.77
CA MET A 151 1.90 6.35 8.34
C MET A 151 1.75 5.49 7.09
N GLY A 152 2.15 6.06 5.94
CA GLY A 152 2.02 5.43 4.63
C GLY A 152 3.12 4.42 4.35
N SER A 153 2.93 3.58 3.34
CA SER A 153 4.02 2.70 2.86
C SER A 153 5.15 3.48 2.18
N GLN A 154 6.27 2.80 1.95
CA GLN A 154 7.34 3.33 1.11
C GLN A 154 6.89 3.49 -0.36
N HIS A 155 7.58 4.36 -1.10
CA HIS A 155 7.58 4.34 -2.57
C HIS A 155 8.08 2.98 -3.09
N VAL A 156 7.49 2.47 -4.18
CA VAL A 156 8.04 1.27 -4.86
C VAL A 156 9.37 1.60 -5.54
N LEU A 157 10.19 0.59 -5.84
CA LEU A 157 11.57 0.76 -6.32
C LEU A 157 11.67 1.68 -7.54
N ARG A 158 10.75 1.55 -8.50
CA ARG A 158 10.71 2.43 -9.67
C ARG A 158 10.53 3.91 -9.30
N ASP A 159 9.68 4.17 -8.32
CA ASP A 159 9.40 5.54 -7.86
C ASP A 159 10.62 6.09 -7.11
N LYS A 160 11.27 5.25 -6.28
CA LYS A 160 12.54 5.60 -5.61
C LYS A 160 13.65 5.95 -6.59
N LEU A 161 13.78 5.19 -7.68
CA LEU A 161 14.74 5.46 -8.75
C LEU A 161 14.45 6.79 -9.44
N LYS A 162 13.18 7.03 -9.81
CA LYS A 162 12.77 8.29 -10.46
C LYS A 162 13.02 9.52 -9.58
N LEU A 163 12.73 9.39 -8.29
CA LEU A 163 12.86 10.47 -7.30
C LEU A 163 14.29 10.62 -6.75
N GLY A 164 15.23 9.77 -7.14
CA GLY A 164 16.61 9.79 -6.62
C GLY A 164 16.72 9.42 -5.13
N ILE A 165 15.74 8.69 -4.58
CA ILE A 165 15.70 8.27 -3.18
C ILE A 165 16.64 7.08 -2.93
N VAL A 166 16.86 6.25 -3.95
CA VAL A 166 17.78 5.11 -3.91
C VAL A 166 18.98 5.37 -4.81
N ASP A 167 20.17 5.01 -4.33
CA ASP A 167 21.40 5.09 -5.12
C ASP A 167 21.43 3.97 -6.17
N GLU A 168 21.75 4.31 -7.42
CA GLU A 168 21.87 3.36 -8.54
C GLU A 168 22.84 2.21 -8.22
N LYS A 169 23.89 2.45 -7.42
CA LYS A 169 24.83 1.39 -7.04
C LYS A 169 24.18 0.27 -6.23
N ASN A 170 23.06 0.55 -5.56
CA ASN A 170 22.32 -0.39 -4.75
C ASN A 170 21.16 -1.05 -5.52
N VAL A 171 21.07 -0.85 -6.83
CA VAL A 171 20.07 -1.50 -7.69
C VAL A 171 20.77 -2.37 -8.72
N LEU A 172 20.45 -3.67 -8.70
CA LEU A 172 20.97 -4.59 -9.72
C LEU A 172 20.20 -4.37 -11.03
N ARG A 173 20.89 -3.85 -12.04
CA ARG A 173 20.35 -3.66 -13.39
C ARG A 173 20.58 -4.91 -14.24
N LEU A 174 19.49 -5.47 -14.74
CA LEU A 174 19.49 -6.63 -15.63
C LEU A 174 18.77 -6.29 -16.93
N ASP A 175 19.10 -7.02 -17.99
CA ASP A 175 18.41 -6.96 -19.27
C ASP A 175 17.82 -8.35 -19.58
N ARG A 176 16.53 -8.39 -19.95
CA ARG A 176 15.81 -9.64 -20.23
C ARG A 176 16.53 -10.48 -21.30
N ASP A 177 17.00 -9.85 -22.37
CA ASP A 177 17.59 -10.54 -23.51
C ASP A 177 19.02 -11.01 -23.19
N ALA A 178 19.78 -10.25 -22.40
CA ALA A 178 21.07 -10.67 -21.88
C ALA A 178 20.98 -11.94 -21.00
N LEU A 179 19.89 -12.10 -20.23
CA LEU A 179 19.66 -13.28 -19.38
C LEU A 179 19.66 -14.62 -20.14
N LYS A 180 19.38 -14.61 -21.44
CA LYS A 180 19.48 -15.80 -22.31
C LYS A 180 20.90 -16.37 -22.32
N SER A 181 21.88 -15.48 -22.39
CA SER A 181 23.30 -15.79 -22.47
C SER A 181 23.98 -15.87 -21.10
N SER A 182 23.60 -15.01 -20.14
CA SER A 182 24.21 -15.01 -18.80
C SER A 182 23.67 -16.12 -17.90
N GLY A 183 22.44 -16.58 -18.14
CA GLY A 183 21.77 -17.59 -17.34
C GLY A 183 21.10 -17.03 -16.08
N LEU A 184 20.94 -17.90 -15.08
CA LEU A 184 20.30 -17.56 -13.80
C LEU A 184 21.11 -16.51 -13.04
N VAL A 185 20.46 -15.41 -12.66
CA VAL A 185 21.01 -14.42 -11.74
C VAL A 185 20.39 -14.64 -10.36
N VAL A 186 21.22 -14.71 -9.33
CA VAL A 186 20.82 -14.85 -7.93
C VAL A 186 21.30 -13.61 -7.17
N ALA A 187 20.41 -12.96 -6.42
CA ALA A 187 20.70 -11.74 -5.69
C ALA A 187 20.07 -11.77 -4.30
N ARG A 188 20.79 -11.22 -3.31
CA ARG A 188 20.23 -10.96 -1.99
C ARG A 188 19.83 -9.49 -1.90
N VAL A 189 18.56 -9.24 -1.66
CA VAL A 189 17.96 -7.91 -1.62
C VAL A 189 17.53 -7.60 -0.19
N THR A 190 17.91 -6.44 0.31
CA THR A 190 17.57 -5.93 1.64
C THR A 190 16.20 -5.25 1.61
N ALA A 191 15.45 -5.38 2.70
CA ALA A 191 14.17 -4.70 2.87
C ALA A 191 14.25 -3.21 2.58
N ARG A 192 13.27 -2.70 1.83
CA ARG A 192 13.20 -1.31 1.34
C ARG A 192 13.06 -0.26 2.44
N SER A 193 12.79 -0.69 3.67
CA SER A 193 12.69 0.10 4.89
C SER A 193 14.02 0.20 5.65
N ALA A 194 15.07 -0.51 5.20
CA ALA A 194 16.40 -0.48 5.78
C ALA A 194 17.46 -0.09 4.73
N PRO A 195 18.54 0.61 5.13
CA PRO A 195 19.63 0.91 4.22
C PRO A 195 20.36 -0.38 3.83
N PRO A 196 20.65 -0.61 2.54
CA PRO A 196 21.36 -1.82 2.09
C PRO A 196 22.86 -1.82 2.43
N GLY A 197 23.38 -0.71 2.97
CA GLY A 197 24.81 -0.49 3.18
C GLY A 197 25.58 -0.26 1.87
N GLU A 198 26.92 -0.24 1.95
CA GLU A 198 27.78 0.11 0.81
C GLU A 198 27.72 -0.89 -0.34
N LYS A 199 27.47 -2.18 -0.04
CA LYS A 199 27.55 -3.29 -1.00
C LYS A 199 26.25 -4.08 -1.16
N GLY A 200 25.21 -3.77 -0.38
CA GLY A 200 23.93 -4.47 -0.47
C GLY A 200 23.07 -3.94 -1.60
N LEU A 201 21.95 -4.62 -1.84
CA LEU A 201 20.97 -4.23 -2.85
C LEU A 201 19.66 -3.80 -2.18
N SER A 202 19.08 -2.69 -2.62
CA SER A 202 17.70 -2.29 -2.29
C SER A 202 16.69 -2.92 -3.24
N GLY A 203 17.13 -3.38 -4.42
CA GLY A 203 16.24 -4.01 -5.38
C GLY A 203 16.92 -4.46 -6.66
N VAL A 204 16.13 -5.07 -7.53
CA VAL A 204 16.53 -5.48 -8.88
C VAL A 204 15.60 -4.82 -9.89
N ASN A 205 16.16 -4.27 -10.96
CA ASN A 205 15.40 -3.74 -12.09
C ASN A 205 15.82 -4.50 -13.36
N ILE A 206 14.83 -5.09 -14.04
CA ILE A 206 15.03 -5.89 -15.23
C ILE A 206 14.38 -5.17 -16.40
N ALA A 207 15.18 -4.62 -17.30
CA ALA A 207 14.71 -3.99 -18.53
C ALA A 207 14.15 -5.06 -19.48
N LEU A 208 12.98 -4.77 -20.05
CA LEU A 208 12.31 -5.65 -21.02
C LEU A 208 12.68 -5.29 -22.47
N GLY A 209 13.10 -4.06 -22.74
CA GLY A 209 13.20 -3.49 -24.09
C GLY A 209 11.83 -3.24 -24.74
N ARG A 210 10.96 -4.26 -24.72
CA ARG A 210 9.54 -4.20 -25.06
C ARG A 210 8.77 -5.26 -24.28
N ASP A 211 7.61 -4.88 -23.73
CA ASP A 211 6.64 -5.81 -23.18
C ASP A 211 6.00 -6.67 -24.29
N LEU A 212 6.09 -7.99 -24.11
CA LEU A 212 5.60 -8.99 -25.04
C LEU A 212 4.25 -9.60 -24.60
N SER A 213 3.65 -9.09 -23.52
CA SER A 213 2.34 -9.50 -23.06
C SER A 213 1.29 -9.33 -24.17
N PRO A 214 0.35 -10.28 -24.34
CA PRO A 214 -0.78 -10.09 -25.24
C PRO A 214 -1.63 -8.91 -24.79
N SER A 215 -2.34 -8.28 -25.72
CA SER A 215 -3.33 -7.26 -25.38
C SER A 215 -4.48 -7.86 -24.58
N CYS A 216 -4.97 -7.12 -23.58
CA CYS A 216 -6.18 -7.40 -22.83
C CYS A 216 -7.13 -6.20 -22.87
N ASP A 217 -8.38 -6.40 -22.48
CA ASP A 217 -9.42 -5.36 -22.50
C ASP A 217 -9.81 -4.94 -21.08
N LYS A 218 -9.48 -3.69 -20.72
CA LYS A 218 -9.79 -3.11 -19.41
C LYS A 218 -11.28 -2.90 -19.16
N SER A 219 -12.11 -2.96 -20.20
CA SER A 219 -13.56 -2.82 -20.06
C SER A 219 -14.24 -4.10 -19.60
N THR A 220 -13.59 -5.26 -19.79
CA THR A 220 -14.15 -6.58 -19.51
C THR A 220 -13.32 -7.40 -18.53
N ASP A 221 -12.02 -7.09 -18.37
CA ASP A 221 -11.11 -7.78 -17.45
C ASP A 221 -10.55 -6.83 -16.38
N PRO A 222 -10.93 -6.98 -15.10
CA PRO A 222 -10.41 -6.14 -14.02
C PRO A 222 -8.92 -6.34 -13.77
N LEU A 223 -8.34 -7.48 -14.16
CA LEU A 223 -6.92 -7.80 -14.01
C LEU A 223 -6.07 -7.32 -15.19
N CYS A 224 -6.69 -6.69 -16.19
CA CYS A 224 -5.98 -6.17 -17.35
C CYS A 224 -5.08 -4.98 -16.98
N ASP A 225 -3.76 -5.22 -17.00
CA ASP A 225 -2.74 -4.23 -16.68
C ASP A 225 -2.50 -3.20 -17.81
N GLY A 226 -3.04 -3.47 -19.00
CA GLY A 226 -2.94 -2.65 -20.21
C GLY A 226 -1.59 -2.70 -20.93
N GLY A 227 -0.66 -3.52 -20.46
CA GLY A 227 0.66 -3.72 -21.06
C GLY A 227 1.51 -2.48 -21.28
N GLY A 228 2.54 -2.65 -22.12
CA GLY A 228 3.46 -1.60 -22.52
C GLY A 228 4.39 -1.17 -21.39
N TYR A 229 4.81 -2.15 -20.57
CA TYR A 229 5.78 -1.97 -19.51
C TYR A 229 7.21 -1.97 -20.04
N ASP A 230 8.07 -1.22 -19.37
CA ASP A 230 9.49 -1.09 -19.75
C ASP A 230 10.37 -2.04 -18.93
N ASN A 231 9.95 -2.36 -17.70
CA ASN A 231 10.75 -3.15 -16.77
C ASN A 231 9.91 -4.02 -15.83
N TYR A 232 10.57 -4.98 -15.20
CA TYR A 232 10.19 -5.46 -13.86
C TYR A 232 11.06 -4.82 -12.79
N THR A 233 10.47 -4.58 -11.62
CA THR A 233 11.21 -4.30 -10.39
C THR A 233 10.89 -5.33 -9.32
N VAL A 234 11.92 -5.74 -8.59
CA VAL A 234 11.82 -6.64 -7.43
C VAL A 234 12.38 -5.90 -6.22
N GLU A 235 11.59 -5.82 -5.16
CA GLU A 235 11.99 -5.22 -3.88
C GLU A 235 11.45 -6.03 -2.71
N ILE A 236 12.01 -5.84 -1.52
CA ILE A 236 11.63 -6.57 -0.32
C ILE A 236 10.88 -5.63 0.61
N VAL A 237 9.69 -6.06 1.03
CA VAL A 237 8.89 -5.37 2.04
C VAL A 237 9.14 -6.03 3.39
N ASP A 238 9.33 -5.20 4.42
CA ASP A 238 9.37 -5.65 5.80
C ASP A 238 8.54 -4.71 6.66
N ARG A 239 7.82 -5.26 7.63
CA ARG A 239 6.87 -4.53 8.48
C ARG A 239 7.61 -3.73 9.57
N MET A 240 8.43 -2.79 9.13
CA MET A 240 9.21 -1.88 9.97
C MET A 240 9.27 -0.47 9.37
N GLY A 241 9.46 0.53 10.22
CA GLY A 241 9.48 1.92 9.78
C GLY A 241 8.15 2.31 9.12
N MET A 242 8.22 2.97 7.96
CA MET A 242 7.01 3.36 7.20
C MET A 242 6.16 2.17 6.75
N ASP A 243 6.75 0.99 6.56
CA ASP A 243 6.00 -0.21 6.19
C ASP A 243 5.40 -0.96 7.40
N SER A 244 5.45 -0.42 8.62
CA SER A 244 4.92 -1.11 9.83
C SER A 244 3.43 -1.50 9.74
N PHE A 245 2.65 -0.72 8.98
CA PHE A 245 1.22 -0.93 8.78
C PHE A 245 0.86 -1.58 7.45
N THR A 246 1.83 -2.11 6.70
CA THR A 246 1.52 -3.00 5.58
C THR A 246 0.98 -4.34 6.11
N PRO A 247 0.14 -5.04 5.34
CA PRO A 247 -0.50 -6.28 5.79
C PRO A 247 0.50 -7.44 5.89
N ASP A 248 1.56 -7.41 5.08
CA ASP A 248 2.53 -8.48 4.95
C ASP A 248 3.98 -7.98 4.75
N HIS A 249 4.92 -8.93 4.70
CA HIS A 249 6.34 -8.82 4.43
C HIS A 249 6.74 -9.87 3.38
N GLY A 250 7.72 -9.60 2.53
CA GLY A 250 8.06 -10.55 1.47
C GLY A 250 8.62 -9.88 0.22
N VAL A 251 8.58 -10.60 -0.91
CA VAL A 251 9.04 -10.10 -2.19
C VAL A 251 7.89 -9.44 -2.94
N LEU A 252 8.03 -8.15 -3.23
CA LEU A 252 7.13 -7.40 -4.08
C LEU A 252 7.68 -7.36 -5.52
N LEU A 253 6.94 -7.96 -6.45
CA LEU A 253 7.24 -7.95 -7.87
C LEU A 253 6.30 -6.99 -8.60
N THR A 254 6.85 -6.07 -9.38
CA THR A 254 6.07 -5.01 -10.04
C THR A 254 6.49 -4.85 -11.49
N LYS A 255 5.53 -4.82 -12.42
CA LYS A 255 5.75 -4.35 -13.80
C LYS A 255 5.74 -2.82 -13.80
N THR A 256 6.71 -2.18 -14.46
CA THR A 256 6.89 -0.73 -14.38
C THR A 256 7.18 -0.06 -15.72
N LYS A 257 6.71 1.18 -15.87
CA LYS A 257 6.98 2.09 -16.98
C LYS A 257 7.93 3.18 -16.53
N ASN A 258 8.81 3.62 -17.43
CA ASN A 258 9.74 4.72 -17.17
C ASN A 258 9.01 6.06 -17.07
N LYS A 259 7.95 6.24 -17.87
CA LYS A 259 7.08 7.43 -17.84
C LYS A 259 5.86 7.23 -16.94
N ASP A 260 5.34 8.32 -16.38
CA ASP A 260 4.15 8.33 -15.50
C ASP A 260 2.85 8.18 -16.30
N ARG A 261 2.75 7.12 -17.10
CA ARG A 261 1.55 6.75 -17.87
C ARG A 261 0.77 5.69 -17.11
N ALA A 262 -0.10 6.13 -16.19
CA ALA A 262 -0.88 5.26 -15.32
C ALA A 262 -1.66 4.16 -16.10
N PRO A 263 -1.68 2.90 -15.63
CA PRO A 263 -0.82 2.37 -14.58
C PRO A 263 0.64 2.34 -15.04
N PHE A 264 1.53 3.02 -14.30
CA PHE A 264 2.97 3.04 -14.56
C PHE A 264 3.74 2.12 -13.61
N ALA A 265 3.10 1.65 -12.55
CA ALA A 265 3.55 0.54 -11.75
C ALA A 265 2.37 -0.39 -11.48
N TRP A 266 2.57 -1.69 -11.63
CA TRP A 266 1.53 -2.69 -11.50
C TRP A 266 2.07 -3.90 -10.76
N VAL A 267 1.54 -4.15 -9.58
CA VAL A 267 1.96 -5.29 -8.75
C VAL A 267 1.52 -6.59 -9.42
N VAL A 268 2.47 -7.52 -9.52
CA VAL A 268 2.19 -8.92 -9.83
C VAL A 268 1.68 -9.55 -8.56
N ASP A 269 0.46 -10.07 -8.62
CA ASP A 269 -0.25 -10.61 -7.47
C ASP A 269 0.01 -12.11 -7.36
N ALA A 270 0.48 -12.56 -6.20
CA ALA A 270 0.63 -13.98 -5.90
C ALA A 270 -0.73 -14.69 -5.73
N HIS A 271 -1.79 -13.95 -5.42
CA HIS A 271 -3.17 -14.42 -5.20
C HIS A 271 -4.16 -13.54 -5.99
N PRO A 272 -4.18 -13.65 -7.34
CA PRO A 272 -4.97 -12.75 -8.19
C PRO A 272 -6.50 -12.93 -8.08
N GLU A 273 -6.96 -14.00 -7.45
CA GLU A 273 -8.35 -14.22 -7.09
C GLU A 273 -8.92 -13.14 -6.15
N ASP A 274 -10.24 -13.00 -6.09
CA ASP A 274 -10.88 -12.13 -5.09
C ASP A 274 -10.48 -12.60 -3.68
N ILE A 275 -9.93 -11.67 -2.87
CA ILE A 275 -9.42 -11.97 -1.52
C ILE A 275 -10.56 -12.30 -0.53
N ASP A 276 -11.82 -12.06 -0.92
CA ASP A 276 -13.02 -12.26 -0.10
C ASP A 276 -12.94 -11.58 1.27
N LEU A 277 -12.26 -10.43 1.36
CA LEU A 277 -12.08 -9.70 2.60
C LEU A 277 -13.36 -8.95 2.98
N VAL A 278 -13.78 -9.11 4.23
CA VAL A 278 -14.86 -8.29 4.81
C VAL A 278 -14.37 -6.86 4.99
N ASP A 279 -15.09 -5.93 4.38
CA ASP A 279 -14.88 -4.50 4.54
C ASP A 279 -15.51 -4.02 5.86
N PHE A 280 -16.83 -4.19 5.97
CA PHE A 280 -17.60 -3.83 7.16
C PHE A 280 -18.92 -4.61 7.26
N ARG A 281 -19.61 -4.47 8.39
CA ARG A 281 -21.00 -4.94 8.55
C ARG A 281 -21.94 -3.75 8.44
N ARG A 282 -22.95 -3.88 7.56
CA ARG A 282 -24.02 -2.89 7.39
C ARG A 282 -24.91 -2.83 8.64
N PRO A 283 -25.69 -1.75 8.83
CA PRO A 283 -26.60 -1.63 9.97
C PRO A 283 -27.65 -2.75 10.08
N ASP A 284 -28.01 -3.38 8.97
CA ASP A 284 -28.92 -4.53 8.91
C ASP A 284 -28.24 -5.88 9.25
N GLY A 285 -26.95 -5.86 9.57
CA GLY A 285 -26.14 -7.04 9.91
C GLY A 285 -25.53 -7.76 8.70
N THR A 286 -25.85 -7.37 7.47
CA THR A 286 -25.25 -7.96 6.28
C THR A 286 -23.77 -7.58 6.14
N THR A 287 -22.97 -8.48 5.57
CA THR A 287 -21.54 -8.26 5.40
C THR A 287 -21.26 -7.64 4.04
N GLN A 288 -20.55 -6.52 4.02
CA GLN A 288 -20.00 -5.94 2.80
C GLN A 288 -18.56 -6.45 2.62
N LYS A 289 -18.27 -7.04 1.46
CA LYS A 289 -16.91 -7.39 1.04
C LYS A 289 -16.26 -6.21 0.33
N ILE A 290 -14.93 -6.14 0.34
CA ILE A 290 -14.21 -5.21 -0.54
C ILE A 290 -14.45 -5.60 -2.01
N THR A 291 -14.27 -4.65 -2.92
CA THR A 291 -14.32 -4.96 -4.36
C THR A 291 -12.94 -5.39 -4.85
N MET A 292 -12.86 -6.06 -6.00
CA MET A 292 -11.58 -6.29 -6.71
C MET A 292 -10.81 -4.99 -6.98
N GLY A 293 -11.50 -3.85 -7.06
CA GLY A 293 -10.87 -2.55 -7.25
C GLY A 293 -10.24 -1.95 -5.99
N ASP A 294 -10.60 -2.44 -4.80
CA ASP A 294 -10.04 -1.98 -3.54
C ASP A 294 -8.54 -2.28 -3.45
N TYR A 295 -7.79 -1.39 -2.81
CA TYR A 295 -6.35 -1.53 -2.69
C TYR A 295 -5.92 -2.68 -1.76
N ARG A 296 -6.80 -3.06 -0.83
CA ARG A 296 -6.62 -4.21 0.06
C ARG A 296 -6.77 -5.53 -0.66
N GLN A 297 -7.25 -5.54 -1.91
CA GLN A 297 -7.20 -6.73 -2.77
C GLN A 297 -5.77 -7.26 -2.93
N LEU A 298 -4.75 -6.39 -2.81
CA LEU A 298 -3.35 -6.78 -2.89
C LEU A 298 -2.73 -7.15 -1.53
N SER A 299 -3.51 -7.37 -0.47
CA SER A 299 -2.95 -7.52 0.89
C SER A 299 -2.10 -8.78 1.08
N ASP A 300 -2.30 -9.79 0.23
CA ASP A 300 -1.61 -11.07 0.17
C ASP A 300 -0.79 -11.23 -1.14
N ALA A 301 -0.49 -10.12 -1.82
CA ALA A 301 0.18 -10.15 -3.12
C ALA A 301 1.68 -10.51 -3.07
N LEU A 302 2.31 -10.54 -1.89
CA LEU A 302 3.75 -10.76 -1.76
C LEU A 302 4.13 -12.23 -1.92
N PHE A 303 5.28 -12.48 -2.57
CA PHE A 303 5.83 -13.82 -2.75
C PHE A 303 6.78 -14.20 -1.60
N HIS A 304 6.72 -15.44 -1.14
CA HIS A 304 7.45 -15.92 0.04
C HIS A 304 8.38 -17.10 -0.28
N ALA A 305 9.46 -17.24 0.49
CA ALA A 305 10.34 -18.40 0.44
C ALA A 305 9.81 -19.51 1.37
N GLY A 306 10.03 -20.76 0.98
CA GLY A 306 9.69 -21.94 1.78
C GLY A 306 8.37 -22.60 1.37
N ALA A 307 8.32 -23.92 1.51
CA ALA A 307 7.07 -24.68 1.45
C ALA A 307 6.16 -24.25 2.60
N ASP A 308 4.85 -24.24 2.38
CA ASP A 308 3.83 -23.86 3.37
C ASP A 308 3.94 -22.42 3.90
N SER A 309 4.54 -21.52 3.11
CA SER A 309 4.64 -20.09 3.45
C SER A 309 3.33 -19.31 3.31
N GLY A 310 2.26 -19.97 2.84
CA GLY A 310 0.97 -19.36 2.57
C GLY A 310 0.94 -18.46 1.33
N SER A 311 2.01 -18.45 0.53
CA SER A 311 2.10 -17.71 -0.74
C SER A 311 2.92 -18.45 -1.78
N GLN A 312 2.90 -17.95 -3.01
CA GLN A 312 3.72 -18.44 -4.11
C GLN A 312 5.19 -18.11 -3.87
N TYR A 313 6.08 -19.01 -4.31
CA TYR A 313 7.54 -18.83 -4.25
C TYR A 313 8.17 -18.60 -5.63
N GLU A 314 7.38 -18.63 -6.70
CA GLU A 314 7.84 -18.39 -8.06
C GLU A 314 6.78 -17.68 -8.89
N TYR A 315 7.25 -16.97 -9.93
CA TYR A 315 6.39 -16.35 -10.93
C TYR A 315 6.97 -16.55 -12.32
N ILE A 316 6.13 -17.01 -13.26
CA ILE A 316 6.52 -17.25 -14.65
C ILE A 316 5.73 -16.31 -15.54
N ASP A 317 6.41 -15.32 -16.13
CA ASP A 317 5.84 -14.61 -17.28
C ASP A 317 6.29 -15.31 -18.56
N ARG A 318 5.38 -16.11 -19.13
CA ARG A 318 5.60 -16.82 -20.38
C ARG A 318 5.68 -15.89 -21.59
N ALA A 319 4.98 -14.77 -21.57
CA ALA A 319 4.99 -13.81 -22.67
C ALA A 319 6.31 -13.04 -22.69
N ASN A 320 6.74 -12.54 -21.53
CA ASN A 320 8.03 -11.86 -21.37
C ASN A 320 9.22 -12.81 -21.17
N ARG A 321 9.03 -14.14 -21.30
CA ARG A 321 10.10 -15.15 -21.26
C ARG A 321 10.97 -15.08 -20.00
N LEU A 322 10.39 -14.76 -18.85
CA LEU A 322 11.08 -14.64 -17.56
C LEU A 322 10.50 -15.59 -16.51
N HIS A 323 11.36 -16.07 -15.62
CA HIS A 323 10.99 -16.86 -14.45
C HIS A 323 11.71 -16.30 -13.22
N PHE A 324 10.93 -15.90 -12.23
CA PHE A 324 11.36 -15.36 -10.95
C PHE A 324 11.20 -16.41 -9.86
N TYR A 325 12.16 -16.45 -8.94
CA TYR A 325 12.18 -17.35 -7.79
C TYR A 325 12.43 -16.57 -6.51
N VAL A 326 11.77 -17.01 -5.44
CA VAL A 326 11.97 -16.58 -4.07
C VAL A 326 12.59 -17.76 -3.32
N LEU A 327 13.92 -17.72 -3.15
CA LEU A 327 14.71 -18.89 -2.78
C LEU A 327 14.91 -19.05 -1.28
N ASP A 328 15.18 -17.94 -0.59
CA ASP A 328 15.56 -17.95 0.82
C ASP A 328 15.24 -16.61 1.48
N LEU A 329 15.10 -16.61 2.81
CA LEU A 329 14.87 -15.43 3.62
C LEU A 329 15.83 -15.41 4.81
N LYS A 330 16.35 -14.23 5.14
CA LYS A 330 17.27 -14.03 6.25
C LYS A 330 16.92 -12.77 7.02
N ARG A 331 16.87 -12.86 8.34
CA ARG A 331 16.96 -11.71 9.23
C ARG A 331 18.33 -11.69 9.89
N ASP A 332 19.01 -10.56 9.85
CA ASP A 332 20.27 -10.40 10.55
C ASP A 332 20.07 -10.16 12.06
N ARG A 333 21.16 -9.98 12.79
CA ARG A 333 21.13 -9.77 14.25
C ARG A 333 20.49 -8.44 14.66
N SER A 334 20.38 -7.49 13.73
CA SER A 334 19.69 -6.22 13.93
C SER A 334 18.22 -6.28 13.51
N GLY A 335 17.75 -7.45 13.07
CA GLY A 335 16.38 -7.70 12.65
C GLY A 335 16.08 -7.32 11.20
N VAL A 336 17.07 -6.86 10.42
CA VAL A 336 16.87 -6.44 9.04
C VAL A 336 16.61 -7.65 8.15
N LEU A 337 15.45 -7.63 7.47
CA LEU A 337 15.06 -8.66 6.52
C LEU A 337 15.79 -8.52 5.19
N SER A 338 16.14 -9.66 4.60
CA SER A 338 16.59 -9.78 3.23
C SER A 338 16.08 -11.07 2.62
N TYR A 339 15.75 -11.07 1.34
CA TYR A 339 15.45 -12.29 0.59
C TYR A 339 16.54 -12.56 -0.43
N THR A 340 16.82 -13.84 -0.65
CA THR A 340 17.54 -14.30 -1.83
C THR A 340 16.52 -14.58 -2.92
N ILE A 341 16.59 -13.84 -4.01
CA ILE A 341 15.74 -14.02 -5.19
C ILE A 341 16.59 -14.43 -6.38
N ALA A 342 15.95 -15.04 -7.37
CA ALA A 342 16.62 -15.34 -8.62
C ALA A 342 15.72 -15.08 -9.82
N VAL A 343 16.33 -14.73 -10.95
CA VAL A 343 15.64 -14.51 -12.21
C VAL A 343 16.41 -15.16 -13.35
N LYS A 344 15.69 -15.81 -14.27
CA LYS A 344 16.27 -16.36 -15.50
C LYS A 344 15.38 -16.11 -16.70
N SER A 345 15.99 -16.19 -17.88
CA SER A 345 15.26 -16.34 -19.13
C SER A 345 14.65 -17.75 -19.25
N LEU A 346 13.53 -17.85 -19.97
CA LEU A 346 12.96 -19.10 -20.45
C LEU A 346 13.60 -19.58 -21.77
N ASP A 347 14.40 -18.74 -22.44
CA ASP A 347 14.99 -19.03 -23.76
C ASP A 347 16.47 -19.42 -23.71
N GLY A 348 17.07 -19.46 -22.52
CA GLY A 348 18.48 -19.79 -22.36
C GLY A 348 18.86 -20.06 -20.92
N ALA A 349 19.80 -20.99 -20.74
CA ALA A 349 20.31 -21.39 -19.43
C ALA A 349 21.65 -20.72 -19.05
N GLY A 350 22.25 -19.98 -19.98
CA GLY A 350 23.63 -19.50 -19.89
C GLY A 350 24.67 -20.63 -19.81
N PRO A 351 25.95 -20.31 -19.49
CA PRO A 351 27.04 -21.29 -19.44
C PRO A 351 27.03 -22.19 -18.19
N GLN A 352 26.06 -21.99 -17.29
CA GLN A 352 25.95 -22.74 -16.03
C GLN A 352 25.84 -24.24 -16.31
N ARG A 353 26.86 -25.02 -15.93
CA ARG A 353 26.84 -26.48 -16.05
C ARG A 353 25.79 -27.04 -15.09
N ARG A 354 24.79 -27.72 -15.63
CA ARG A 354 23.76 -28.42 -14.85
C ARG A 354 24.07 -29.90 -14.86
N GLY A 355 24.12 -30.50 -13.67
CA GLY A 355 24.27 -31.93 -13.49
C GLY A 355 23.97 -32.29 -12.05
N LEU A 356 23.19 -33.35 -11.84
CA LEU A 356 23.15 -34.04 -10.56
C LEU A 356 24.12 -35.21 -10.64
N ALA A 357 25.13 -35.22 -9.77
CA ALA A 357 25.88 -36.43 -9.47
C ALA A 357 25.10 -37.21 -8.41
N LEU A 358 24.38 -38.24 -8.83
CA LEU A 358 23.80 -39.21 -7.90
C LEU A 358 24.91 -40.16 -7.48
N HIS A 359 25.25 -40.13 -6.20
CA HIS A 359 26.11 -41.12 -5.59
C HIS A 359 25.25 -42.23 -4.98
N ARG A 360 25.80 -43.44 -4.87
CA ARG A 360 25.15 -44.56 -4.18
C ARG A 360 24.95 -44.13 -2.72
N GLY A 361 23.71 -43.96 -2.30
CA GLY A 361 23.39 -43.66 -0.90
C GLY A 361 23.61 -44.89 -0.03
N GLU A 362 24.37 -44.76 1.04
CA GLU A 362 24.35 -45.75 2.13
C GLU A 362 23.15 -45.46 3.03
N ALA A 363 22.26 -46.44 3.16
CA ALA A 363 21.20 -46.38 4.15
C ALA A 363 21.83 -46.40 5.55
N LYS A 364 21.68 -45.31 6.31
CA LYS A 364 21.99 -45.29 7.74
C LYS A 364 20.73 -45.54 8.54
N GLY A 365 20.65 -46.74 9.10
CA GLY A 365 19.59 -47.17 10.00
C GLY A 365 19.72 -48.67 10.21
N THR A 366 19.57 -49.12 11.46
CA THR A 366 19.36 -50.53 11.72
C THR A 366 17.95 -50.86 11.22
N PRO A 367 17.76 -51.85 10.33
CA PRO A 367 16.43 -52.35 10.04
C PRO A 367 15.77 -52.68 11.38
N PRO A 368 14.53 -52.23 11.65
CA PRO A 368 13.82 -52.73 12.82
C PRO A 368 13.88 -54.25 12.77
N ALA A 369 14.26 -54.87 13.89
CA ALA A 369 14.25 -56.33 14.00
C ALA A 369 12.90 -56.83 13.50
N PRO A 370 12.85 -57.93 12.71
CA PRO A 370 11.59 -58.45 12.20
C PRO A 370 10.65 -58.71 13.38
N GLY A 371 9.70 -57.79 13.59
CA GLY A 371 8.58 -57.99 14.48
C GLY A 371 7.67 -59.06 13.89
N PRO A 372 6.97 -59.85 14.70
CA PRO A 372 6.08 -60.88 14.20
C PRO A 372 5.06 -60.25 13.23
N CYS A 373 4.97 -60.82 12.04
CA CYS A 373 3.97 -60.45 11.04
C CYS A 373 2.58 -60.56 11.66
N ALA A 374 1.92 -59.43 11.90
CA ALA A 374 0.49 -59.41 12.15
C ALA A 374 -0.23 -59.57 10.79
N PRO A 375 -1.14 -60.54 10.62
CA PRO A 375 -1.88 -60.67 9.38
C PRO A 375 -2.79 -59.46 9.19
N ILE A 376 -2.66 -58.80 8.03
CA ILE A 376 -3.64 -57.83 7.55
C ILE A 376 -4.89 -58.62 7.18
N ALA A 377 -5.98 -58.38 7.90
CA ALA A 377 -7.28 -58.93 7.56
C ALA A 377 -7.75 -58.33 6.24
N SER A 378 -7.94 -59.17 5.22
CA SER A 378 -8.58 -58.79 3.96
C SER A 378 -10.07 -58.57 4.19
N THR A 379 -10.59 -57.43 3.74
CA THR A 379 -11.98 -57.36 3.29
C THR A 379 -11.97 -56.95 1.82
N THR A 380 -12.72 -57.72 1.05
CA THR A 380 -12.76 -57.83 -0.41
C THR A 380 -13.39 -56.61 -1.11
N PRO A 381 -13.22 -56.50 -2.44
CA PRO A 381 -13.56 -55.33 -3.23
C PRO A 381 -14.97 -55.43 -3.81
N ASP A 382 -15.79 -54.39 -3.64
CA ASP A 382 -16.82 -54.01 -4.62
C ASP A 382 -17.37 -52.60 -4.36
N ALA A 383 -17.73 -51.93 -5.46
CA ALA A 383 -18.46 -50.67 -5.62
C ALA A 383 -17.64 -49.35 -5.74
N LEU A 384 -17.21 -49.09 -6.98
CA LEU A 384 -17.27 -47.78 -7.62
C LEU A 384 -18.67 -47.14 -7.48
N ARG A 385 -18.77 -45.94 -6.89
CA ARG A 385 -19.67 -44.87 -7.37
C ARG A 385 -19.35 -43.50 -6.77
N ALA A 386 -19.35 -42.50 -7.64
CA ALA A 386 -19.20 -41.09 -7.34
C ALA A 386 -20.38 -40.52 -6.55
N THR A 387 -20.13 -39.60 -5.62
CA THR A 387 -20.87 -38.32 -5.38
C THR A 387 -20.13 -37.49 -4.31
N GLY A 388 -19.89 -36.18 -4.54
CA GLY A 388 -19.67 -35.21 -3.45
C GLY A 388 -20.99 -34.91 -2.70
N PRO A 389 -21.14 -33.86 -1.85
CA PRO A 389 -20.17 -32.86 -1.36
C PRO A 389 -20.22 -32.62 0.18
N ASN A 390 -19.42 -31.64 0.66
CA ASN A 390 -19.61 -30.80 1.85
C ASN A 390 -19.26 -31.28 3.28
N ARG A 391 -18.30 -30.55 3.87
CA ARG A 391 -18.28 -29.85 5.18
C ARG A 391 -18.61 -30.63 6.47
N ARG A 392 -17.62 -30.69 7.39
CA ARG A 392 -17.61 -30.05 8.75
C ARG A 392 -16.30 -30.38 9.53
N PRO A 393 -15.99 -29.67 10.65
CA PRO A 393 -14.74 -28.93 10.82
C PRO A 393 -13.65 -29.65 11.62
N LEU A 394 -12.39 -29.27 11.38
CA LEU A 394 -11.25 -29.68 12.20
C LEU A 394 -11.17 -28.85 13.49
N ARG A 395 -11.21 -29.56 14.61
CA ARG A 395 -10.90 -29.09 15.97
C ARG A 395 -9.42 -28.70 16.03
N TRP A 396 -9.15 -27.48 16.49
CA TRP A 396 -7.83 -27.04 16.89
C TRP A 396 -7.44 -27.67 18.24
N THR A 397 -6.39 -28.49 18.25
CA THR A 397 -5.72 -28.92 19.47
C THR A 397 -4.41 -28.15 19.58
N ARG A 398 -4.33 -27.25 20.57
CA ARG A 398 -3.10 -26.55 20.97
C ARG A 398 -2.04 -27.57 21.37
N MET A 399 -0.90 -27.60 20.67
CA MET A 399 0.34 -28.17 21.19
C MET A 399 1.08 -27.08 21.98
N SER A 400 1.05 -27.21 23.31
CA SER A 400 1.93 -26.48 24.21
C SER A 400 3.25 -27.24 24.35
N THR A 401 4.35 -26.60 23.97
CA THR A 401 5.73 -27.04 24.21
C THR A 401 6.02 -27.09 25.71
N GLY A 402 6.42 -28.25 26.20
CA GLY A 402 6.76 -28.48 27.60
C GLY A 402 8.14 -27.94 27.98
N CYS A 403 8.17 -27.05 28.97
CA CYS A 403 9.36 -26.80 29.80
C CYS A 403 9.12 -27.43 31.17
N ARG A 404 10.03 -28.34 31.58
CA ARG A 404 10.09 -28.86 32.95
C ARG A 404 10.43 -27.73 33.93
N ARG A 405 9.77 -27.68 35.09
CA ARG A 405 10.26 -26.99 36.29
C ARG A 405 10.13 -27.91 37.50
N GLY A 406 11.24 -28.04 38.25
CA GLY A 406 11.24 -28.45 39.65
C GLY A 406 10.89 -27.27 40.57
N PRO A 407 10.72 -27.49 41.88
CA PRO A 407 10.10 -26.53 42.78
C PRO A 407 11.12 -25.60 43.45
N SER A 408 10.81 -24.31 43.52
CA SER A 408 11.22 -23.39 44.60
C SER A 408 10.53 -22.03 44.44
N ASP A 409 9.77 -21.68 45.47
CA ASP A 409 9.60 -20.38 46.13
C ASP A 409 9.84 -19.06 45.39
N GLY A 410 8.85 -18.15 45.55
CA GLY A 410 9.11 -16.72 45.68
C GLY A 410 8.66 -15.82 44.51
N ALA A 411 7.71 -14.93 44.83
CA ALA A 411 7.37 -13.67 44.15
C ALA A 411 6.76 -13.75 42.73
N GLY A 412 5.44 -13.48 42.65
CA GLY A 412 4.72 -13.25 41.40
C GLY A 412 4.97 -11.85 40.81
N PRO A 413 5.02 -11.68 39.48
CA PRO A 413 5.12 -10.37 38.84
C PRO A 413 3.72 -9.76 38.61
N PRO A 414 3.61 -8.41 38.50
CA PRO A 414 2.34 -7.71 38.36
C PRO A 414 1.73 -7.88 36.97
N GLY A 415 0.40 -7.90 36.92
CA GLY A 415 -0.38 -8.15 35.71
C GLY A 415 -0.25 -7.07 34.63
N CYS A 416 -0.24 -7.49 33.38
CA CYS A 416 -0.43 -6.63 32.22
C CYS A 416 -1.86 -6.05 32.22
N PRO A 417 -2.06 -4.73 32.14
CA PRO A 417 -3.39 -4.17 31.99
C PRO A 417 -3.88 -4.37 30.54
N THR A 418 -5.05 -4.99 30.39
CA THR A 418 -5.84 -4.94 29.15
C THR A 418 -6.34 -3.51 28.93
N VAL A 419 -5.79 -2.83 27.93
CA VAL A 419 -6.31 -1.53 27.48
C VAL A 419 -7.42 -1.78 26.46
N SER A 420 -8.67 -1.70 26.91
CA SER A 420 -9.81 -1.47 26.02
C SER A 420 -9.79 0.00 25.60
N PRO A 421 -9.90 0.34 24.31
CA PRO A 421 -10.00 1.74 23.90
C PRO A 421 -11.33 2.33 24.38
N PRO A 422 -11.36 3.58 24.87
CA PRO A 422 -12.60 4.21 25.30
C PRO A 422 -13.45 4.57 24.07
N GLN A 423 -14.57 3.88 23.89
CA GLN A 423 -15.65 4.34 23.01
C GLN A 423 -16.28 5.60 23.64
N ARG A 424 -15.80 6.80 23.26
CA ARG A 424 -16.57 8.03 23.46
C ARG A 424 -17.66 8.12 22.38
N PRO A 425 -18.88 8.60 22.68
CA PRO A 425 -19.93 8.71 21.66
C PRO A 425 -19.53 9.69 20.55
N VAL A 426 -19.35 9.17 19.35
CA VAL A 426 -18.95 9.89 18.12
C VAL A 426 -20.06 10.87 17.66
N ASP A 427 -21.30 10.64 18.08
CA ASP A 427 -22.47 11.44 17.69
C ASP A 427 -22.38 12.92 18.10
N ARG A 428 -21.51 13.27 19.06
CA ARG A 428 -21.39 14.63 19.56
C ARG A 428 -20.43 15.53 18.77
N TRP A 429 -19.56 14.98 17.93
CA TRP A 429 -18.53 15.75 17.25
C TRP A 429 -18.99 16.32 15.91
N MET A 430 -19.69 15.55 15.09
CA MET A 430 -20.18 16.05 13.79
C MET A 430 -21.40 16.98 13.93
N SER A 431 -22.27 16.73 14.93
CA SER A 431 -23.47 17.54 15.21
C SER A 431 -23.18 18.91 15.85
N ARG A 432 -21.94 19.18 16.27
CA ARG A 432 -21.57 20.40 17.03
C ARG A 432 -20.77 21.44 16.25
N TRP A 433 -20.46 21.22 14.98
CA TRP A 433 -19.81 22.25 14.19
C TRP A 433 -20.82 23.32 13.77
N PRO A 434 -20.72 24.55 14.30
CA PRO A 434 -21.59 25.62 13.85
C PRO A 434 -21.13 26.02 12.45
N TRP A 435 -22.01 25.82 11.47
CA TRP A 435 -21.87 26.48 10.17
C TRP A 435 -21.82 28.00 10.41
N PRO A 436 -20.90 28.75 9.77
CA PRO A 436 -20.87 30.20 9.90
C PRO A 436 -22.19 30.75 9.35
N ARG A 437 -23.07 31.19 10.25
CA ARG A 437 -24.24 32.00 9.88
C ARG A 437 -23.70 33.24 9.19
N ARG A 438 -23.98 33.40 7.89
CA ARG A 438 -23.77 34.67 7.18
C ARG A 438 -24.53 35.76 7.95
N ARG A 439 -23.82 36.61 8.70
CA ARG A 439 -24.39 37.87 9.19
C ARG A 439 -24.39 38.84 8.01
N ALA A 440 -25.58 39.30 7.64
CA ALA A 440 -25.75 40.46 6.76
C ALA A 440 -25.09 41.70 7.42
N PRO A 441 -24.56 42.65 6.63
CA PRO A 441 -23.72 43.71 7.15
C PRO A 441 -24.56 44.85 7.72
N HIS A 442 -24.40 45.15 9.00
CA HIS A 442 -24.77 46.45 9.55
C HIS A 442 -23.66 46.99 10.44
N GLY A 443 -23.19 48.19 10.07
CA GLY A 443 -22.94 49.27 11.04
C GLY A 443 -21.58 49.31 11.75
N ARG A 444 -20.69 50.15 11.20
CA ARG A 444 -19.67 51.00 11.86
C ARG A 444 -19.27 50.63 13.29
N GLY A 445 -18.02 50.19 13.46
CA GLY A 445 -17.32 50.08 14.75
C GLY A 445 -15.81 50.14 14.54
N ARG A 446 -15.11 50.82 15.45
CA ARG A 446 -13.79 51.45 15.28
C ARG A 446 -12.62 50.46 15.23
N SER A 447 -11.57 50.85 14.50
CA SER A 447 -10.28 50.17 14.35
C SER A 447 -9.45 50.17 15.64
N CYS A 448 -8.95 49.01 16.04
CA CYS A 448 -7.79 48.87 16.95
C CYS A 448 -6.76 47.98 16.26
N SER A 449 -5.63 48.56 15.85
CA SER A 449 -4.49 47.86 15.27
C SER A 449 -3.60 47.25 16.37
N PRO A 450 -3.17 45.99 16.26
CA PRO A 450 -2.07 45.46 17.09
C PRO A 450 -0.70 45.94 16.56
N PRO A 451 0.34 45.99 17.42
CA PRO A 451 1.64 46.55 17.06
C PRO A 451 2.46 45.60 16.17
N ALA A 452 3.21 46.17 15.24
CA ALA A 452 4.11 45.44 14.34
C ALA A 452 5.29 44.80 15.11
N PRO A 453 5.73 43.58 14.75
CA PRO A 453 6.93 42.98 15.34
C PRO A 453 8.20 43.64 14.80
N LYS A 454 9.13 43.93 15.72
CA LYS A 454 10.45 44.53 15.45
C LYS A 454 11.30 43.64 14.55
N ALA A 455 11.83 44.21 13.46
CA ALA A 455 12.81 43.57 12.60
C ALA A 455 14.17 43.41 13.30
N ILE A 456 14.70 42.19 13.31
CA ILE A 456 16.08 41.88 13.65
C ILE A 456 16.94 42.17 12.42
N ARG A 457 17.96 43.01 12.59
CA ARG A 457 18.98 43.31 11.57
C ARG A 457 19.90 42.10 11.39
N THR A 458 20.02 41.58 10.18
CA THR A 458 21.17 40.81 9.72
C THR A 458 21.74 41.44 8.44
N ALA A 459 23.06 41.62 8.43
CA ALA A 459 23.81 42.34 7.40
C ALA A 459 23.92 41.51 6.10
N PRO A 460 24.04 42.17 4.91
CA PRO A 460 24.23 41.46 3.64
C PRO A 460 25.71 41.12 3.40
N PRO A 461 26.04 39.99 2.74
CA PRO A 461 27.37 39.78 2.21
C PRO A 461 27.57 40.58 0.91
N ARG A 462 28.74 41.20 0.79
CA ARG A 462 29.20 41.89 -0.43
C ARG A 462 29.53 40.90 -1.56
N PRO A 463 29.43 41.32 -2.84
CA PRO A 463 29.55 40.44 -4.00
C PRO A 463 30.99 40.21 -4.45
N CYS A 464 31.30 38.99 -4.90
CA CYS A 464 32.47 38.71 -5.73
C CYS A 464 32.17 39.06 -7.19
N ALA A 465 32.98 39.95 -7.74
CA ALA A 465 33.02 40.28 -9.16
C ALA A 465 33.73 39.18 -9.95
N GLY A 466 33.27 38.89 -11.17
CA GLY A 466 34.06 38.13 -12.15
C GLY A 466 33.28 37.48 -13.28
N CYS A 467 33.27 38.16 -14.43
CA CYS A 467 33.16 37.62 -15.80
C CYS A 467 31.78 37.40 -16.47
N ARG A 468 31.36 38.47 -17.15
CA ARG A 468 30.95 38.60 -18.58
C ARG A 468 29.93 37.63 -19.19
N ALA A 469 28.77 38.25 -19.47
CA ALA A 469 27.82 38.09 -20.57
C ALA A 469 28.24 37.31 -21.83
N ALA A 470 27.32 36.45 -22.27
CA ALA A 470 26.87 36.35 -23.66
C ALA A 470 25.36 36.07 -23.66
N GLY A 471 24.56 37.01 -24.18
CA GLY A 471 23.13 36.84 -24.36
C GLY A 471 22.80 36.09 -25.65
N ARG A 472 21.63 35.45 -25.68
CA ARG A 472 20.79 35.32 -26.87
C ARG A 472 19.34 35.09 -26.47
N ALA A 473 18.47 35.58 -27.34
CA ALA A 473 17.14 36.06 -27.06
C ALA A 473 16.06 34.96 -27.09
N MET A 474 14.97 35.29 -26.41
CA MET A 474 13.63 34.76 -26.63
C MET A 474 13.20 34.89 -28.09
N GLY A 475 12.42 33.91 -28.55
CA GLY A 475 11.61 33.99 -29.76
C GLY A 475 10.36 33.14 -29.56
N ASP A 476 9.21 33.76 -29.77
CA ASP A 476 7.84 33.23 -29.62
C ASP A 476 7.59 31.90 -30.34
N ARG A 477 6.91 30.97 -29.64
CA ARG A 477 5.61 30.35 -30.02
C ARG A 477 5.16 29.31 -29.00
#